data_AF-A0A9N9KA79-F1
#
_entry.id   AF-A0A9N9KA79-F1
#
_cell.length_a   1.000
_cell.length_b   1.000
_cell.length_c   1.000
_cell.angle_alpha   90.00
_cell.angle_beta   90.00
_cell.angle_gamma   90.00
#
_symmetry.space_group_name_H-M   'P 1'
#
loop_
_entity.id
_entity.type
_entity.pdbx_description
1 polymer ?
#
loop_
_entity_poly.entity_id
_entity_poly.type
_entity_poly.pdbx_seq_one_letter_code
_entity_poly.pdbx_strand_id
1 'polypeptide(L)'
;MVGDVFGRQGDFVTSPEISQIFGELMGIWFMTQWQSQGKPDKIQVIELGPGRGTLLYDMLNAMTNFNDCFRSICEVHLIEVSPKLREIQYQKLCSSSRSTFDGVKFFWHDTFNEIPDKWSMIIAHEFFDALPIHLFERTSNGWHEVMVDIDDTNNRQ
;
A
#
# COMPACT_ATOMS: atom_id res chain seq x y z
N MET A 1 19.87 -12.09 1.22
CA MET A 1 18.91 -12.47 0.16
C MET A 1 19.09 -11.53 -1.01
N VAL A 2 19.51 -12.04 -2.17
CA VAL A 2 19.78 -11.25 -3.39
C VAL A 2 18.84 -11.79 -4.47
N GLY A 3 17.58 -11.36 -4.45
CA GLY A 3 16.55 -11.75 -5.40
C GLY A 3 15.42 -10.73 -5.39
N ASP A 4 14.83 -10.43 -6.54
CA ASP A 4 13.68 -9.52 -6.63
C ASP A 4 12.45 -10.22 -6.06
N VAL A 5 11.88 -9.67 -5.00
CA VAL A 5 10.90 -10.36 -4.14
C VAL A 5 9.49 -10.36 -4.76
N PHE A 6 9.18 -9.48 -5.73
CA PHE A 6 7.82 -9.22 -6.20
C PHE A 6 7.63 -9.35 -7.73
N GLY A 7 6.48 -9.90 -8.15
CA GLY A 7 6.02 -10.01 -9.55
C GLY A 7 6.06 -11.46 -10.09
N ARG A 8 5.68 -11.68 -11.36
CA ARG A 8 5.67 -13.04 -11.98
C ARG A 8 7.01 -13.79 -11.95
N GLN A 9 8.11 -13.10 -11.67
CA GLN A 9 9.47 -13.65 -11.57
C GLN A 9 10.04 -13.60 -10.12
N GLY A 10 9.27 -13.09 -9.14
CA GLY A 10 9.62 -13.07 -7.72
C GLY A 10 8.69 -13.95 -6.88
N ASP A 11 8.99 -14.12 -5.60
CA ASP A 11 8.27 -15.03 -4.69
C ASP A 11 6.87 -14.52 -4.27
N PHE A 12 6.55 -13.25 -4.51
CA PHE A 12 5.26 -12.63 -4.15
C PHE A 12 4.52 -12.08 -5.38
N VAL A 13 3.46 -12.77 -5.80
CA VAL A 13 2.50 -12.30 -6.81
C VAL A 13 1.23 -11.84 -6.08
N THR A 14 1.04 -10.53 -5.98
CA THR A 14 -0.13 -9.92 -5.32
C THR A 14 -1.25 -9.65 -6.32
N SER A 15 -2.49 -9.47 -5.84
CA SER A 15 -3.68 -9.29 -6.71
C SER A 15 -3.53 -8.20 -7.80
N PRO A 16 -2.92 -7.02 -7.52
CA PRO A 16 -2.67 -5.99 -8.52
C PRO A 16 -1.67 -6.40 -9.61
N GLU A 17 -0.75 -7.32 -9.31
CA GLU A 17 0.23 -7.84 -10.29
C GLU A 17 -0.35 -8.96 -11.16
N ILE A 18 -1.51 -9.53 -10.78
CA ILE A 18 -2.23 -10.55 -11.56
C ILE A 18 -3.13 -9.89 -12.59
N SER A 19 -3.87 -8.84 -12.20
CA SER A 19 -4.84 -8.18 -13.07
C SER A 19 -5.06 -6.71 -12.73
N GLN A 20 -4.90 -5.86 -13.76
CA GLN A 20 -5.26 -4.44 -13.75
C GLN A 20 -6.72 -4.20 -13.31
N ILE A 21 -7.63 -5.13 -13.60
CA ILE A 21 -9.06 -5.03 -13.26
C ILE A 21 -9.24 -4.83 -11.74
N PHE A 22 -8.39 -5.42 -10.92
CA PHE A 22 -8.46 -5.25 -9.47
C PHE A 22 -8.27 -3.78 -9.08
N GLY A 23 -7.22 -3.13 -9.61
CA GLY A 23 -6.96 -1.71 -9.35
C GLY A 23 -8.06 -0.80 -9.92
N GLU A 24 -8.58 -1.10 -11.10
CA GLU A 24 -9.69 -0.33 -11.68
C GLU A 24 -10.96 -0.40 -10.82
N LEU A 25 -11.33 -1.60 -10.34
CA LEU A 25 -12.47 -1.78 -9.45
C LEU A 25 -12.27 -1.08 -8.11
N MET A 26 -11.06 -1.11 -7.57
CA MET A 26 -10.72 -0.35 -6.36
C MET A 26 -10.84 1.16 -6.59
N GLY A 27 -10.43 1.68 -7.75
CA GLY A 27 -10.60 3.09 -8.12
C GLY A 27 -12.08 3.49 -8.23
N ILE A 28 -12.92 2.63 -8.82
CA ILE A 28 -14.37 2.84 -8.87
C ILE A 28 -14.96 2.82 -7.46
N TRP A 29 -14.60 1.83 -6.63
CA TRP A 29 -15.04 1.77 -5.23
C TRP A 29 -14.67 3.04 -4.48
N PHE A 30 -13.44 3.53 -4.64
CA PHE A 30 -12.96 4.76 -4.03
C PHE A 30 -13.82 5.96 -4.44
N MET A 31 -14.11 6.11 -5.73
CA MET A 31 -15.01 7.15 -6.23
C MET A 31 -16.41 7.05 -5.61
N THR A 32 -16.98 5.84 -5.48
CA THR A 32 -18.30 5.68 -4.84
C THR A 32 -18.29 6.06 -3.36
N GLN A 33 -17.20 5.78 -2.64
CA GLN A 33 -17.06 6.19 -1.23
C GLN A 33 -16.89 7.71 -1.11
N TRP A 34 -16.09 8.33 -1.98
CA TRP A 34 -15.98 9.78 -2.03
C TRP A 34 -17.35 10.45 -2.24
N GLN A 35 -18.19 9.90 -3.13
CA GLN A 35 -19.56 10.38 -3.34
C GLN A 35 -20.45 10.19 -2.10
N SER A 36 -20.39 9.03 -1.44
CA SER A 36 -21.21 8.75 -0.26
C SER A 36 -20.86 9.64 0.93
N GLN A 37 -19.62 10.14 0.99
CA GLN A 37 -19.13 11.08 1.99
C GLN A 37 -19.42 12.55 1.64
N GLY A 38 -20.26 12.81 0.64
CA GLY A 38 -20.70 14.17 0.30
C GLY A 38 -19.74 14.93 -0.61
N LYS A 39 -18.87 14.23 -1.35
CA LYS A 39 -17.96 14.80 -2.35
C LYS A 39 -17.03 15.89 -1.79
N PRO A 40 -16.21 15.61 -0.78
CA PRO A 40 -15.26 16.58 -0.25
C PRO A 40 -14.33 17.14 -1.33
N ASP A 41 -14.09 18.45 -1.30
CA ASP A 41 -13.35 19.18 -2.35
C ASP A 41 -11.84 18.92 -2.34
N LYS A 42 -11.29 18.53 -1.19
CA LYS A 42 -9.85 18.28 -1.01
C LYS A 42 -9.65 17.01 -0.21
N ILE A 43 -9.03 16.03 -0.85
CA ILE A 43 -8.80 14.72 -0.28
C ILE A 43 -7.34 14.32 -0.41
N GLN A 44 -6.84 13.65 0.62
CA GLN A 44 -5.59 12.91 0.55
C GLN A 44 -5.87 11.46 0.21
N VAL A 45 -5.07 10.86 -0.67
CA VAL A 45 -5.04 9.41 -0.88
C VAL A 45 -3.83 8.87 -0.16
N ILE A 46 -4.01 7.89 0.72
CA ILE A 46 -2.93 7.27 1.48
C ILE A 46 -2.86 5.79 1.13
N GLU A 47 -1.69 5.28 0.74
CA GLU A 47 -1.46 3.84 0.58
C GLU A 47 -0.39 3.35 1.56
N LEU A 48 -0.74 2.33 2.35
CA LEU A 48 0.17 1.63 3.25
C LEU A 48 0.81 0.45 2.52
N GLY A 49 2.14 0.42 2.45
CA GLY A 49 2.87 -0.66 1.79
C GLY A 49 2.51 -0.81 0.30
N PRO A 50 2.69 0.22 -0.54
CA PRO A 50 2.28 0.21 -1.94
C PRO A 50 3.01 -0.81 -2.83
N GLY A 51 4.05 -1.48 -2.33
CA GLY A 51 4.85 -2.45 -3.08
C GLY A 51 5.47 -1.81 -4.32
N ARG A 52 5.05 -2.21 -5.52
CA ARG A 52 5.54 -1.63 -6.78
C ARG A 52 4.75 -0.37 -7.24
N GLY A 53 3.75 0.06 -6.47
CA GLY A 53 2.84 1.16 -6.80
C GLY A 53 1.81 0.81 -7.87
N THR A 54 1.63 -0.48 -8.19
CA THR A 54 0.74 -0.95 -9.27
C THR A 54 -0.73 -0.70 -8.95
N LEU A 55 -1.15 -1.03 -7.73
CA LEU A 55 -2.53 -0.81 -7.29
C LEU A 55 -2.94 0.65 -7.42
N LEU A 56 -2.18 1.55 -6.79
CA LEU A 56 -2.43 2.98 -6.87
C LEU A 56 -2.37 3.53 -8.30
N TYR A 57 -1.42 3.07 -9.12
CA TYR A 57 -1.36 3.48 -10.52
C TYR A 57 -2.67 3.14 -11.25
N ASP A 58 -3.14 1.90 -11.15
CA ASP A 58 -4.35 1.44 -11.82
C ASP A 58 -5.61 2.14 -11.26
N MET A 59 -5.67 2.35 -9.95
CA MET A 59 -6.73 3.11 -9.29
C MET A 59 -6.80 4.55 -9.80
N LEU A 60 -5.68 5.28 -9.74
CA LEU A 60 -5.62 6.67 -10.20
C LEU A 60 -5.94 6.76 -11.70
N ASN A 61 -5.44 5.82 -12.51
CA ASN A 61 -5.72 5.76 -13.94
C ASN A 61 -7.21 5.58 -14.22
N ALA A 62 -7.89 4.66 -13.53
CA ALA A 62 -9.34 4.49 -13.63
C ALA A 62 -10.08 5.76 -13.18
N MET A 63 -9.62 6.40 -12.09
CA MET A 63 -10.21 7.60 -11.53
C MET A 63 -10.12 8.82 -12.46
N THR A 64 -9.17 8.87 -13.41
CA THR A 64 -9.12 9.96 -14.40
C THR A 64 -10.38 10.07 -15.25
N ASN A 65 -11.17 8.99 -15.38
CA ASN A 65 -12.47 9.03 -16.05
C ASN A 65 -13.57 9.73 -15.21
N PHE A 66 -13.32 9.97 -13.92
CA PHE A 66 -14.22 10.59 -12.96
C PHE A 66 -13.65 11.93 -12.48
N ASN A 67 -13.66 12.92 -13.37
CA ASN A 67 -13.02 14.23 -13.20
C ASN A 67 -13.24 14.91 -11.84
N ASP A 68 -14.47 14.91 -11.30
CA ASP A 68 -14.76 15.59 -10.03
C ASP A 68 -14.01 14.94 -8.86
N CYS A 69 -14.06 13.60 -8.78
CA CYS A 69 -13.37 12.86 -7.74
C CYS A 69 -11.85 12.99 -7.91
N PHE A 70 -11.34 12.81 -9.13
CA PHE A 70 -9.91 12.90 -9.39
C PHE A 70 -9.34 14.29 -9.07
N ARG A 71 -10.04 15.37 -9.42
CA ARG A 71 -9.62 16.74 -9.12
C ARG A 71 -9.66 17.09 -7.64
N SER A 72 -10.46 16.37 -6.84
CA SER A 72 -10.47 16.55 -5.39
C SER A 72 -9.18 16.02 -4.73
N ILE A 73 -8.43 15.13 -5.40
CA ILE A 73 -7.17 14.60 -4.89
C ILE A 73 -6.13 15.73 -4.89
N CYS A 74 -5.79 16.22 -3.70
CA CYS A 74 -4.78 17.27 -3.56
C CYS A 74 -3.36 16.69 -3.40
N GLU A 75 -3.25 15.56 -2.70
CA GLU A 75 -1.97 14.95 -2.32
C GLU A 75 -2.15 13.42 -2.25
N VAL A 76 -1.10 12.70 -2.62
CA VAL A 76 -0.98 11.25 -2.47
C VAL A 76 0.19 10.96 -1.56
N HIS A 77 -0.04 10.16 -0.52
CA HIS A 77 0.94 9.80 0.48
C HIS A 77 1.17 8.29 0.48
N LEU A 78 2.44 7.90 0.36
CA LEU A 78 2.87 6.51 0.25
C LEU A 78 3.72 6.16 1.48
N ILE A 79 3.29 5.17 2.25
CA ILE A 79 4.07 4.70 3.41
C ILE A 79 4.89 3.49 2.98
N GLU A 80 6.19 3.71 2.82
CA GLU A 80 7.13 2.73 2.29
C GLU A 80 8.49 2.98 2.91
N VAL A 81 9.05 2.05 3.66
CA VAL A 81 10.36 2.21 4.31
C VAL A 81 11.53 1.87 3.38
N SER A 82 11.30 1.09 2.31
CA SER A 82 12.34 0.60 1.42
C SER A 82 12.74 1.65 0.37
N PRO A 83 13.99 2.17 0.38
CA PRO A 83 14.42 3.16 -0.62
C PRO A 83 14.36 2.63 -2.06
N LYS A 84 14.61 1.32 -2.26
CA LYS A 84 14.52 0.67 -3.56
C LYS A 84 13.08 0.69 -4.10
N LEU A 85 12.10 0.40 -3.24
CA LEU A 85 10.69 0.41 -3.65
C LEU A 85 10.19 1.82 -3.91
N ARG A 86 10.61 2.82 -3.11
CA ARG A 86 10.31 4.23 -3.38
C ARG A 86 10.75 4.65 -4.77
N GLU A 87 11.96 4.28 -5.19
CA GLU A 87 12.45 4.58 -6.53
C GLU A 87 11.58 3.93 -7.62
N ILE A 88 11.23 2.64 -7.47
CA ILE A 88 10.35 1.93 -8.41
C ILE A 88 8.99 2.62 -8.52
N GLN A 89 8.40 3.01 -7.38
CA GLN A 89 7.12 3.71 -7.33
C GLN A 89 7.21 5.08 -7.98
N TYR A 90 8.26 5.86 -7.71
CA TYR A 90 8.50 7.15 -8.35
C TYR A 90 8.58 7.02 -9.87
N GLN A 91 9.34 6.04 -10.37
CA GLN A 91 9.44 5.80 -11.81
C GLN A 91 8.08 5.42 -12.43
N LYS A 92 7.25 4.65 -11.71
CA LYS A 92 5.92 4.28 -12.21
C LYS A 92 4.94 5.46 -12.22
N LEU A 93 4.87 6.20 -11.11
CA LEU A 93 3.83 7.19 -10.83
C LEU A 93 4.17 8.59 -11.36
N CYS A 94 5.46 8.94 -11.45
CA CYS A 94 5.90 10.31 -11.71
C CYS A 94 6.72 10.49 -13.00
N SER A 95 7.48 9.50 -13.45
CA SER A 95 8.43 9.68 -14.57
C SER A 95 7.92 9.26 -15.95
N SER A 96 6.67 8.78 -16.04
CA SER A 96 6.05 8.45 -17.32
C SER A 96 5.78 9.72 -18.14
N SER A 97 6.39 9.80 -19.33
CA SER A 97 6.43 10.96 -20.25
C SER A 97 5.07 11.38 -20.86
N ARG A 98 3.99 10.82 -20.35
CA ARG A 98 2.60 11.26 -20.49
C ARG A 98 2.03 11.22 -19.09
N SER A 99 2.13 12.32 -18.34
CA SER A 99 1.66 12.38 -16.96
C SER A 99 0.13 12.31 -16.94
N THR A 100 -0.41 11.08 -16.93
CA THR A 100 -1.84 10.80 -16.71
C THR A 100 -2.34 11.41 -15.41
N PHE A 101 -1.42 11.72 -14.47
CA PHE A 101 -1.68 12.31 -13.16
C PHE A 101 -1.17 13.75 -13.03
N ASP A 102 -1.15 14.52 -14.11
CA ASP A 102 -0.71 15.92 -14.10
C ASP A 102 -1.42 16.73 -12.99
N GLY A 103 -0.61 17.38 -12.14
CA GLY A 103 -1.09 18.17 -11.01
C GLY A 103 -1.25 17.42 -9.68
N VAL A 104 -1.15 16.09 -9.67
CA VAL A 104 -1.14 15.29 -8.43
C VAL A 104 0.26 15.29 -7.80
N LYS A 105 0.34 15.59 -6.50
CA LYS A 105 1.60 15.57 -5.75
C LYS A 105 1.75 14.27 -4.98
N PHE A 106 2.86 13.59 -5.17
CA PHE A 106 3.20 12.35 -4.47
C PHE A 106 4.25 12.61 -3.40
N PHE A 107 4.06 12.02 -2.22
CA PHE A 107 4.97 12.08 -1.08
C PHE A 107 5.20 10.69 -0.52
N TRP A 108 6.44 10.40 -0.12
CA TRP A 108 6.83 9.15 0.51
C TRP A 108 7.23 9.40 1.96
N HIS A 109 6.76 8.54 2.85
CA HIS A 109 6.95 8.66 4.30
C HIS A 109 7.47 7.35 4.89
N ASP A 110 8.23 7.45 5.98
CA ASP A 110 8.67 6.27 6.73
C ASP A 110 7.53 5.77 7.63
N THR A 111 6.74 6.70 8.19
CA THR A 111 5.69 6.39 9.16
C THR A 111 4.38 7.11 8.86
N PHE A 112 3.27 6.56 9.37
CA PHE A 112 1.94 7.16 9.23
C PHE A 112 1.83 8.53 9.90
N ASN A 113 2.59 8.76 10.97
CA ASN A 113 2.52 9.99 11.76
C ASN A 113 3.11 11.22 11.03
N GLU A 114 3.82 11.02 9.92
CA GLU A 114 4.36 12.11 9.09
C GLU A 114 3.29 12.74 8.17
N ILE A 115 2.13 12.09 8.03
CA ILE A 115 1.07 12.53 7.12
C ILE A 115 0.27 13.67 7.78
N PRO A 116 0.00 14.78 7.05
CA PRO A 116 -0.82 15.86 7.58
C PRO A 116 -2.23 15.40 7.94
N ASP A 117 -2.77 15.89 9.06
CA ASP A 117 -4.15 15.62 9.46
C ASP A 117 -5.15 16.38 8.57
N LYS A 118 -5.58 15.73 7.48
CA LYS A 118 -6.62 16.21 6.56
C LYS A 118 -7.56 15.07 6.20
N TRP A 119 -8.66 15.41 5.54
CA TRP A 119 -9.60 14.41 5.06
C TRP A 119 -8.91 13.44 4.10
N SER A 120 -8.88 12.17 4.50
CA SER A 120 -8.06 11.15 3.89
C SER A 120 -8.88 9.91 3.56
N MET A 121 -8.53 9.28 2.45
CA MET A 121 -8.97 7.95 2.11
C MET A 121 -7.76 7.03 2.04
N ILE A 122 -7.82 5.92 2.77
CA ILE A 122 -6.67 5.09 3.09
C ILE A 122 -6.87 3.69 2.49
N ILE A 123 -5.81 3.18 1.84
CA ILE A 123 -5.74 1.86 1.24
C ILE A 123 -4.60 1.09 1.90
N ALA A 124 -4.84 -0.17 2.23
CA ALA A 124 -3.87 -1.05 2.89
C ALA A 124 -4.07 -2.48 2.39
N HIS A 125 -3.64 -2.75 1.16
CA HIS A 125 -3.79 -4.05 0.53
C HIS A 125 -2.58 -4.94 0.82
N GLU A 126 -2.80 -6.12 1.40
CA GLU A 126 -1.72 -7.04 1.82
C GLU A 126 -0.65 -6.37 2.70
N PHE A 127 -1.07 -5.37 3.48
CA PHE A 127 -0.21 -4.67 4.42
C PHE A 127 -0.24 -5.32 5.81
N PHE A 128 -1.42 -5.66 6.31
CA PHE A 128 -1.61 -6.10 7.70
C PHE A 128 -1.14 -7.53 7.96
N ASP A 129 -1.15 -8.39 6.95
CA ASP A 129 -0.62 -9.75 7.00
C ASP A 129 0.92 -9.79 7.02
N ALA A 130 1.58 -8.72 6.55
CA ALA A 130 3.02 -8.55 6.64
C ALA A 130 3.50 -7.94 7.97
N LEU A 131 2.58 -7.49 8.84
CA LEU A 131 2.96 -6.92 10.14
C LEU A 131 3.35 -8.02 11.13
N PRO A 132 4.36 -7.78 11.99
CA PRO A 132 4.69 -8.69 13.09
C PRO A 132 3.47 -8.96 13.97
N ILE A 133 3.30 -10.22 14.35
CA ILE A 133 2.23 -10.66 15.26
C ILE A 133 2.83 -11.18 16.56
N HIS A 134 2.05 -11.04 17.64
CA HIS A 134 2.30 -11.76 18.89
C HIS A 134 1.46 -13.03 18.90
N LEU A 135 2.07 -14.16 19.28
CA LEU A 135 1.38 -15.44 19.39
C LEU A 135 1.19 -15.78 20.87
N PHE A 136 -0.04 -16.11 21.26
CA PHE A 136 -0.38 -16.48 22.63
C PHE A 136 -1.00 -17.87 22.69
N GLU A 137 -0.55 -18.68 23.66
CA GLU A 137 -1.07 -20.01 23.95
C GLU A 137 -1.75 -20.05 25.32
N ARG A 138 -2.91 -20.70 25.42
CA ARG A 138 -3.63 -20.89 26.67
C ARG A 138 -3.16 -22.17 27.36
N THR A 139 -2.58 -22.04 28.55
CA THR A 139 -2.16 -23.16 29.41
C THR A 139 -3.06 -23.30 30.64
N SER A 140 -2.83 -24.31 31.48
CA SER A 140 -3.50 -24.46 32.77
C SER A 140 -3.24 -23.29 33.73
N ASN A 141 -2.13 -22.57 33.53
CA ASN A 141 -1.74 -21.42 34.35
C ASN A 141 -2.15 -20.07 33.72
N GLY A 142 -2.87 -20.07 32.59
CA GLY A 142 -3.31 -18.86 31.88
C GLY A 142 -2.68 -18.68 30.51
N TRP A 143 -2.81 -17.48 29.94
CA TRP A 143 -2.22 -17.14 28.65
C TRP A 143 -0.72 -16.88 28.80
N HIS A 144 0.06 -17.50 27.92
CA HIS A 144 1.50 -17.31 27.81
C HIS A 144 1.83 -16.84 26.39
N GLU A 145 2.82 -15.97 26.24
CA GLU A 145 3.33 -15.57 24.93
C GLU A 145 4.29 -16.65 24.40
N VAL A 146 4.15 -17.01 23.13
CA VAL A 146 5.05 -17.92 22.45
C VAL A 146 6.28 -17.13 22.00
N MET A 147 7.44 -17.54 22.50
CA MET A 147 8.72 -16.89 22.24
C MET A 147 9.59 -17.76 21.31
N VAL A 148 10.56 -17.14 20.65
CA VAL A 148 11.61 -17.84 19.90
C VAL A 148 12.85 -17.91 20.79
N ASP A 149 13.39 -19.11 20.98
CA ASP A 149 14.61 -19.35 21.76
C ASP A 149 15.57 -20.27 21.00
N ILE A 150 16.80 -20.35 21.47
CA ILE A 150 17.83 -21.22 20.91
C ILE A 150 17.48 -22.68 21.22
N ASP A 151 17.53 -23.54 20.19
CA ASP A 151 17.41 -24.98 20.38
C ASP A 151 18.78 -25.60 20.69
N ASP A 152 19.03 -25.84 21.98
CA ASP A 152 20.26 -26.48 22.48
C ASP A 152 20.37 -27.98 22.11
N THR A 153 19.35 -28.57 21.45
CA THR A 153 19.37 -29.99 21.09
C THR A 153 20.11 -30.30 19.79
N ASN A 154 20.63 -29.28 19.09
CA ASN A 154 21.47 -29.43 17.89
C ASN A 154 22.97 -29.56 18.17
N ASN A 155 23.34 -30.28 19.24
CA ASN A 155 24.66 -30.92 19.38
C ASN A 155 24.73 -32.21 18.53
N ARG A 156 24.51 -32.09 17.21
CA ARG A 156 24.72 -33.19 16.25
C ARG A 156 25.82 -32.81 15.26
N GLN A 157 27.03 -33.27 15.60
CA GLN A 157 28.21 -33.64 14.80
C GLN A 157 28.55 -32.81 13.56
#